data_AF-A0A8H5UTZ6-F1
#
_entry.id   AF-A0A8H5UTZ6-F1
#
_cell.length_a   1.000
_cell.length_b   1.000
_cell.length_c   1.000
_cell.angle_alpha   90.00
_cell.angle_beta   90.00
_cell.angle_gamma   90.00
#
_symmetry.space_group_name_H-M   'P 1'
#
loop_
_entity.id
_entity.type
_entity.pdbx_description
1 polymer ?
#
loop_
_entity_poly.entity_id
_entity_poly.type
_entity_poly.pdbx_seq_one_letter_code
_entity_poly.pdbx_strand_id
1 'polypeptide(L)'
;MAPSWLEKFIVREDATPDPRRRTEKPALEMHYTALVGHRRILGVKGDKTPRYEVERRAVLEIWGDKCYVKSPSQNAEIAVIDFHSIPPKTEVKFSQEGRTITMKGVDGKYTGSGGLGELHWKPTGMVVHGKASWELRDERDLVMSVIIDDQQINGMICLWKSGLAMEVEEELIMVGISKIEEYRRLIRNSKVATAGAVANAPWLAV
;
A
#
# COMPACT_ATOMS: atom_id res chain seq x y z
N MET A 1 -9.97 -14.71 -22.68
CA MET A 1 -9.54 -13.33 -22.94
C MET A 1 -9.76 -12.52 -21.68
N ALA A 2 -8.81 -11.68 -21.27
CA ALA A 2 -8.99 -10.83 -20.10
C ALA A 2 -10.08 -9.77 -20.37
N PRO A 3 -10.87 -9.34 -19.37
CA PRO A 3 -11.82 -8.25 -19.54
C PRO A 3 -11.10 -6.95 -19.94
N SER A 4 -11.63 -6.22 -20.91
CA SER A 4 -11.04 -4.99 -21.48
C SER A 4 -10.83 -3.84 -20.48
N TRP A 5 -11.49 -3.88 -19.32
CA TRP A 5 -11.26 -2.93 -18.23
C TRP A 5 -9.94 -3.19 -17.48
N LEU A 6 -9.42 -4.42 -17.53
CA LEU A 6 -8.14 -4.82 -16.95
C LEU A 6 -6.96 -4.41 -17.85
N GLU A 7 -7.16 -4.39 -19.17
CA GLU A 7 -6.15 -4.00 -20.16
C GLU A 7 -5.77 -2.52 -20.07
N LYS A 8 -6.68 -1.66 -19.58
CA LYS A 8 -6.39 -0.23 -19.34
C LYS A 8 -5.37 0.01 -18.21
N PHE A 9 -5.09 -0.99 -17.38
CA PHE A 9 -4.08 -0.91 -16.31
C PHE A 9 -2.72 -1.52 -16.69
N ILE A 10 -2.57 -2.00 -17.94
CA ILE A 10 -1.26 -2.37 -18.49
C ILE A 10 -0.63 -1.07 -19.02
N VAL A 11 -0.07 -0.30 -18.08
CA VAL A 11 0.52 1.03 -18.31
C VAL A 11 1.76 0.91 -19.22
N ARG A 12 1.88 1.81 -20.21
CA ARG A 12 3.03 1.98 -21.14
C ARG A 12 4.31 2.54 -20.49
N GLU A 13 4.35 2.56 -19.16
CA GLU A 13 5.48 3.03 -18.37
C GLU A 13 6.41 1.83 -18.14
N ASP A 14 7.73 2.04 -18.15
CA ASP A 14 8.69 0.95 -17.98
C ASP A 14 8.47 0.26 -16.63
N ALA A 15 7.76 -0.87 -16.63
CA ALA A 15 7.44 -1.62 -15.43
C ALA A 15 8.65 -2.37 -14.87
N THR A 16 9.85 -2.19 -15.43
CA THR A 16 11.06 -2.84 -14.94
C THR A 16 11.37 -2.38 -13.51
N PRO A 17 11.48 -3.33 -12.55
CA PRO A 17 11.96 -3.06 -11.21
C PRO A 17 13.37 -2.46 -11.20
N ASP A 18 13.64 -1.59 -10.25
CA ASP A 18 14.97 -1.07 -10.00
C ASP A 18 15.98 -2.23 -9.76
N PRO A 19 17.16 -2.23 -10.40
CA PRO A 19 18.16 -3.30 -10.25
C PRO A 19 18.57 -3.55 -8.80
N ARG A 20 18.56 -2.50 -7.95
CA ARG A 20 18.93 -2.58 -6.52
C ARG A 20 18.10 -3.63 -5.78
N ARG A 21 16.86 -3.85 -6.21
CA ARG A 21 15.96 -4.87 -5.63
C ARG A 21 16.46 -6.31 -5.77
N ARG A 22 17.42 -6.56 -6.66
CA ARG A 22 18.03 -7.89 -6.87
C ARG A 22 19.49 -7.94 -6.44
N THR A 23 20.19 -6.82 -6.48
CA THR A 23 21.64 -6.75 -6.26
C THR A 23 22.04 -6.28 -4.88
N GLU A 24 21.14 -5.62 -4.15
CA GLU A 24 21.42 -4.98 -2.87
C GLU A 24 20.43 -5.41 -1.78
N LYS A 25 20.77 -5.08 -0.53
CA LYS A 25 19.86 -5.21 0.61
C LYS A 25 19.27 -3.83 0.95
N PRO A 26 17.96 -3.74 1.24
CA PRO A 26 17.37 -2.49 1.69
C PRO A 26 17.92 -2.06 3.05
N ALA A 27 17.86 -0.76 3.34
CA ALA A 27 18.24 -0.21 4.63
C ALA A 27 17.30 -0.66 5.76
N LEU A 28 16.02 -0.84 5.43
CA LEU A 28 15.01 -1.39 6.32
C LEU A 28 14.07 -2.33 5.54
N GLU A 29 13.76 -3.48 6.14
CA GLU A 29 12.80 -4.46 5.61
C GLU A 29 11.72 -4.71 6.67
N MET A 30 10.49 -4.30 6.35
CA MET A 30 9.31 -4.45 7.18
C MET A 30 8.36 -5.48 6.57
N HIS A 31 8.08 -6.54 7.31
CA HIS A 31 7.14 -7.58 6.89
C HIS A 31 5.74 -7.22 7.33
N TYR A 32 4.83 -7.12 6.37
CA TYR A 32 3.41 -6.96 6.60
C TYR A 32 2.75 -8.35 6.57
N THR A 33 2.13 -8.74 7.69
CA THR A 33 1.52 -10.07 7.84
C THR A 33 0.05 -9.91 8.19
N ALA A 34 -0.83 -10.59 7.44
CA ALA A 34 -2.25 -10.62 7.76
C ALA A 34 -2.55 -11.72 8.79
N LEU A 35 -3.28 -11.36 9.84
CA LEU A 35 -3.77 -12.28 10.86
C LEU A 35 -5.27 -12.54 10.70
N VAL A 36 -5.80 -13.45 11.52
CA VAL A 36 -7.24 -13.71 11.64
C VAL A 36 -7.97 -12.44 12.12
N GLY A 37 -9.21 -12.25 11.65
CA GLY A 37 -10.07 -11.16 12.14
C GLY A 37 -9.73 -9.76 11.61
N HIS A 38 -9.21 -9.66 10.38
CA HIS A 38 -8.84 -8.38 9.74
C HIS A 38 -7.79 -7.55 10.50
N ARG A 39 -7.04 -8.14 11.43
CA ARG A 39 -5.86 -7.52 12.03
C ARG A 39 -4.64 -7.81 11.18
N ARG A 40 -3.75 -6.85 11.04
CA ARG A 40 -2.44 -7.04 10.40
C ARG A 40 -1.36 -6.48 11.28
N ILE A 41 -0.19 -7.07 11.19
CA ILE A 41 0.96 -6.68 11.96
C ILE A 41 2.12 -6.36 11.02
N LEU A 42 2.92 -5.38 11.41
CA LEU A 42 4.16 -5.05 10.73
C LEU A 42 5.34 -5.15 11.71
N GLY A 43 6.41 -5.78 11.29
CA GLY A 43 7.64 -5.89 12.07
C GLY A 43 8.85 -6.26 11.23
N VAL A 44 10.03 -6.14 11.82
CA VAL A 44 11.30 -6.58 11.24
C VAL A 44 11.57 -8.01 11.67
N LYS A 45 12.27 -8.78 10.84
CA LYS A 45 12.68 -10.14 11.19
C LYS A 45 13.49 -10.14 12.50
N GLY A 46 13.03 -10.92 13.47
CA GLY A 46 13.63 -11.02 14.81
C GLY A 46 12.94 -10.17 15.87
N ASP A 47 11.99 -9.30 15.50
CA ASP A 47 11.16 -8.57 16.45
C ASP A 47 10.31 -9.56 17.27
N LYS A 48 10.30 -9.39 18.60
CA LYS A 48 9.44 -10.16 19.51
C LYS A 48 8.03 -9.58 19.63
N THR A 49 7.88 -8.30 19.30
CA THR A 49 6.64 -7.55 19.33
C THR A 49 6.52 -6.80 18.01
N PRO A 50 5.36 -6.81 17.33
CA PRO A 50 5.20 -6.04 16.10
C PRO A 50 5.37 -4.54 16.38
N ARG A 51 5.98 -3.83 15.43
CA ARG A 51 6.17 -2.38 15.50
C ARG A 51 4.87 -1.63 15.26
N TYR A 52 4.04 -2.17 14.37
CA TYR A 52 2.73 -1.60 14.07
C TYR A 52 1.65 -2.68 13.98
N GLU A 53 0.44 -2.30 14.38
CA GLU A 53 -0.80 -3.05 14.13
C GLU A 53 -1.74 -2.21 13.27
N VAL A 54 -2.36 -2.85 12.27
CA VAL A 54 -3.30 -2.23 11.36
C VAL A 54 -4.67 -2.88 11.52
N GLU A 55 -5.66 -2.07 11.88
CA GLU A 55 -7.06 -2.47 12.03
C GLU A 55 -7.90 -1.74 10.98
N ARG A 56 -8.56 -2.48 10.09
CA ARG A 56 -9.50 -1.90 9.12
C ARG A 56 -10.86 -1.75 9.77
N ARG A 57 -11.47 -0.59 9.60
CA ARG A 57 -12.89 -0.35 9.88
C ARG A 57 -13.56 0.20 8.63
N ALA A 58 -14.62 -0.47 8.19
CA ALA A 58 -15.45 0.05 7.11
C ALA A 58 -16.22 1.28 7.63
N VAL A 59 -16.21 2.36 6.86
CA VAL A 59 -16.97 3.58 7.19
C VAL A 59 -17.99 3.78 6.09
N LEU A 60 -19.24 3.36 6.33
CA LEU A 60 -20.42 3.50 5.46
C LEU A 60 -20.10 3.33 3.96
N GLU A 61 -20.44 2.17 3.38
CA GLU A 61 -20.06 1.63 2.05
C GLU A 61 -19.79 2.63 0.89
N ILE A 62 -20.45 3.79 0.88
CA ILE A 62 -20.34 4.83 -0.14
C ILE A 62 -19.14 5.78 0.07
N TRP A 63 -18.69 5.99 1.31
CA TRP A 63 -17.69 7.03 1.65
C TRP A 63 -16.25 6.53 1.61
N GLY A 64 -16.00 5.29 2.01
CA GLY A 64 -14.66 4.71 1.94
C GLY A 64 -14.36 3.64 2.99
N ASP A 65 -13.08 3.31 3.11
CA ASP A 65 -12.54 2.47 4.18
C ASP A 65 -11.55 3.28 5.01
N LYS A 66 -11.45 2.98 6.31
CA LYS A 66 -10.38 3.51 7.15
C LYS A 66 -9.52 2.38 7.70
N CYS A 67 -8.22 2.62 7.77
CA CYS A 67 -7.29 1.78 8.52
C CYS A 67 -6.69 2.60 9.66
N TYR A 68 -6.76 2.06 10.86
CA TYR A 68 -6.17 2.63 12.06
C TYR A 68 -4.85 1.91 12.31
N VAL A 69 -3.76 2.68 12.40
CA VAL A 69 -2.42 2.15 12.62
C VAL A 69 -1.98 2.53 14.03
N LYS A 70 -1.59 1.54 14.83
CA LYS A 70 -1.16 1.70 16.22
C LYS A 70 0.24 1.15 16.40
N SER A 71 1.01 1.74 17.31
CA SER A 71 2.27 1.19 17.79
C SER A 71 2.04 0.46 19.12
N PRO A 72 2.18 -0.88 19.18
CA PRO A 72 2.00 -1.63 20.43
C PRO A 72 2.99 -1.24 21.52
N SER A 73 4.24 -0.90 21.16
CA SER A 73 5.26 -0.51 22.13
C SER A 73 4.96 0.83 22.80
N GLN A 74 4.35 1.76 22.05
CA GLN A 74 3.94 3.06 22.58
C GLN A 74 2.51 3.06 23.12
N ASN A 75 1.73 2.00 22.86
CA ASN A 75 0.29 1.91 23.11
C ASN A 75 -0.46 3.16 22.58
N ALA A 76 -0.06 3.63 21.39
CA ALA A 76 -0.56 4.86 20.81
C ALA A 76 -1.02 4.64 19.36
N GLU A 77 -2.04 5.39 18.96
CA GLU A 77 -2.38 5.52 17.54
C GLU A 77 -1.36 6.41 16.86
N ILE A 78 -0.81 5.92 15.76
CA ILE A 78 0.24 6.58 14.98
C ILE A 78 -0.37 7.34 13.81
N ALA A 79 -1.27 6.67 13.09
CA ALA A 79 -1.92 7.27 11.93
C ALA A 79 -3.29 6.65 11.64
N VAL A 80 -4.12 7.42 10.95
CA VAL A 80 -5.35 6.96 10.31
C VAL A 80 -5.19 7.11 8.80
N ILE A 81 -5.38 6.01 8.08
CA ILE A 81 -5.36 5.97 6.62
C ILE A 81 -6.81 5.96 6.13
N ASP A 82 -7.19 6.97 5.37
CA ASP A 82 -8.54 7.19 4.87
C ASP A 82 -8.59 7.02 3.36
N PHE A 83 -9.35 6.02 2.90
CA PHE A 83 -9.46 5.69 1.50
C PHE A 83 -10.79 6.19 0.94
N HIS A 84 -10.79 7.38 0.35
CA HIS A 84 -11.99 7.97 -0.22
C HIS A 84 -12.36 7.32 -1.56
N SER A 85 -13.65 7.09 -1.76
CA SER A 85 -14.18 6.58 -3.02
C SER A 85 -14.52 7.71 -4.02
N ILE A 86 -14.99 8.87 -3.54
CA ILE A 86 -15.46 9.99 -4.38
C ILE A 86 -15.07 11.35 -3.75
N PRO A 87 -14.20 12.16 -4.40
CA PRO A 87 -13.28 11.74 -5.46
C PRO A 87 -12.24 10.72 -4.93
N PRO A 88 -11.73 9.80 -5.78
CA PRO A 88 -10.72 8.84 -5.34
C PRO A 88 -9.44 9.52 -4.84
N LYS A 89 -9.13 9.31 -3.56
CA LYS A 89 -7.89 9.75 -2.92
C LYS A 89 -7.59 8.90 -1.70
N THR A 90 -6.32 8.82 -1.35
CA THR A 90 -5.85 8.20 -0.11
C THR A 90 -5.24 9.28 0.77
N GLU A 91 -5.69 9.40 2.02
CA GLU A 91 -5.14 10.32 3.00
C GLU A 91 -4.47 9.54 4.13
N VAL A 92 -3.27 9.94 4.53
CA VAL A 92 -2.59 9.42 5.73
C VAL A 92 -2.52 10.57 6.73
N LYS A 93 -3.23 10.45 7.86
CA LYS A 93 -3.31 11.45 8.91
C LYS A 93 -2.48 10.99 10.10
N PHE A 94 -1.41 11.71 10.42
CA PHE A 94 -0.53 11.38 11.55
C PHE A 94 -1.09 11.97 12.85
N SER A 95 -1.16 11.15 13.89
CA SER A 95 -1.84 11.52 15.14
C SER A 95 -1.03 12.48 16.01
N GLN A 96 0.31 12.41 15.97
CA GLN A 96 1.18 13.24 16.83
C GLN A 96 1.51 14.62 16.25
N GLU A 97 1.69 14.72 14.92
CA GLU A 97 2.16 15.94 14.27
C GLU A 97 1.06 16.75 13.57
N GLY A 98 -0.16 16.20 13.47
CA GLY A 98 -1.25 16.79 12.68
C GLY A 98 -0.99 16.85 11.17
N ARG A 99 0.14 16.31 10.71
CA ARG A 99 0.50 16.20 9.29
C ARG A 99 -0.49 15.29 8.57
N THR A 100 -0.94 15.72 7.40
CA THR A 100 -1.80 14.92 6.52
C THR A 100 -1.16 14.81 5.14
N ILE A 101 -0.90 13.59 4.70
CA ILE A 101 -0.43 13.30 3.35
C ILE A 101 -1.64 12.93 2.51
N THR A 102 -1.81 13.59 1.37
CA THR A 102 -2.90 13.30 0.43
C THR A 102 -2.31 12.82 -0.89
N MET A 103 -2.61 11.58 -1.26
CA MET A 103 -2.22 10.97 -2.53
C MET A 103 -3.45 10.88 -3.44
N LYS A 104 -3.32 11.41 -4.65
CA LYS A 104 -4.39 11.44 -5.67
C LYS A 104 -3.91 10.81 -6.98
N GLY A 105 -4.86 10.27 -7.74
CA GLY A 105 -4.57 9.70 -9.05
C GLY A 105 -3.78 8.39 -8.97
N VAL A 106 -3.39 7.86 -10.13
CA VAL A 106 -2.72 6.55 -10.27
C VAL A 106 -1.31 6.59 -9.69
N ASP A 107 -0.61 7.70 -9.92
CA ASP A 107 0.79 7.91 -9.51
C ASP A 107 0.91 8.28 -8.04
N GLY A 108 -0.21 8.65 -7.39
CA GLY A 108 -0.28 8.93 -5.96
C GLY A 108 0.77 9.93 -5.47
N LYS A 109 1.04 10.98 -6.25
CA LYS A 109 2.10 11.96 -5.95
C LYS A 109 1.86 12.68 -4.62
N TYR A 110 2.94 12.94 -3.89
CA TYR A 110 2.92 13.79 -2.69
C TYR A 110 4.32 14.36 -2.37
N THR A 111 4.40 15.41 -1.56
CA THR A 111 5.67 15.97 -1.10
C THR A 111 6.14 15.30 0.19
N GLY A 112 7.26 14.58 0.12
CA GLY A 112 7.86 13.88 1.24
C GLY A 112 8.55 14.80 2.26
N SER A 113 8.63 14.34 3.50
CA SER A 113 9.39 15.00 4.57
C SER A 113 10.91 14.85 4.41
N GLY A 114 11.69 15.54 5.25
CA GLY A 114 13.13 15.30 5.38
C GLY A 114 13.97 15.62 4.14
N GLY A 115 13.46 16.48 3.25
CA GLY A 115 14.15 16.84 2.01
C GLY A 115 14.02 15.82 0.88
N LEU A 116 13.08 14.85 0.98
CA LEU A 116 12.84 13.86 -0.08
C LEU A 116 12.20 14.45 -1.36
N GLY A 117 11.63 15.64 -1.31
CA GLY A 117 11.03 16.30 -2.48
C GLY A 117 9.68 15.69 -2.89
N GLU A 118 9.33 15.77 -4.18
CA GLU A 118 8.14 15.12 -4.71
C GLU A 118 8.38 13.61 -4.86
N LEU A 119 7.47 12.81 -4.29
CA LEU A 119 7.47 11.37 -4.35
C LEU A 119 6.29 10.87 -5.19
N HIS A 120 6.51 9.81 -5.96
CA HIS A 120 5.47 9.20 -6.80
C HIS A 120 5.60 7.67 -6.85
N TRP A 121 4.47 7.00 -7.01
CA TRP A 121 4.39 5.56 -7.16
C TRP A 121 4.55 5.16 -8.62
N LYS A 122 5.45 4.21 -8.86
CA LYS A 122 5.66 3.52 -10.12
C LYS A 122 5.26 2.04 -9.97
N PRO A 123 4.29 1.50 -10.72
CA PRO A 123 4.00 0.08 -10.72
C PRO A 123 5.12 -0.71 -11.40
N THR A 124 5.57 -1.84 -10.82
CA THR A 124 6.74 -2.59 -11.31
C THR A 124 6.53 -4.10 -11.44
N GLY A 125 5.31 -4.58 -11.25
CA GLY A 125 5.01 -5.99 -11.41
C GLY A 125 3.62 -6.29 -10.90
N MET A 126 2.63 -6.20 -11.78
CA MET A 126 1.24 -6.51 -11.46
C MET A 126 0.86 -7.80 -12.19
N VAL A 127 0.59 -8.86 -11.43
CA VAL A 127 0.06 -10.11 -11.98
C VAL A 127 -1.43 -10.18 -11.67
N VAL A 128 -2.23 -10.47 -12.69
CA VAL A 128 -3.68 -10.66 -12.53
C VAL A 128 -3.93 -11.79 -11.54
N HIS A 129 -4.66 -11.50 -10.46
CA HIS A 129 -4.90 -12.45 -9.36
C HIS A 129 -3.63 -13.04 -8.71
N GLY A 130 -2.50 -12.36 -8.78
CA GLY A 130 -1.25 -12.79 -8.18
C GLY A 130 -0.50 -11.64 -7.49
N LYS A 131 0.82 -11.78 -7.43
CA LYS A 131 1.72 -10.77 -6.84
C LYS A 131 1.56 -9.38 -7.46
N ALA A 132 1.83 -8.38 -6.64
CA ALA A 132 1.86 -7.00 -7.04
C ALA A 132 3.07 -6.28 -6.43
N SER A 133 3.70 -5.36 -7.16
CA SER A 133 4.75 -4.50 -6.60
C SER A 133 4.77 -3.09 -7.16
N TRP A 134 5.19 -2.16 -6.31
CA TRP A 134 5.36 -0.75 -6.61
C TRP A 134 6.68 -0.23 -6.06
N GLU A 135 7.16 0.84 -6.67
CA GLU A 135 8.30 1.61 -6.21
C GLU A 135 7.83 3.03 -5.94
N LEU A 136 8.17 3.55 -4.77
CA LEU A 136 8.07 4.97 -4.48
C LEU A 136 9.42 5.59 -4.84
N ARG A 137 9.39 6.55 -5.76
CA ARG A 137 10.58 7.21 -6.29
C ARG A 137 10.50 8.71 -6.03
N ASP A 138 11.65 9.32 -5.79
CA ASP A 138 11.79 10.76 -5.96
C ASP A 138 12.17 11.08 -7.42
N GLU A 139 12.61 12.29 -7.71
CA GLU A 139 13.01 12.69 -9.08
C GLU A 139 14.11 11.81 -9.70
N ARG A 140 14.91 11.11 -8.88
CA ARG A 140 16.14 10.43 -9.36
C ARG A 140 16.21 8.98 -8.91
N ASP A 141 15.82 8.70 -7.67
CA ASP A 141 16.20 7.48 -6.98
C ASP A 141 14.99 6.70 -6.43
N LEU A 142 15.21 5.40 -6.28
CA LEU A 142 14.32 4.52 -5.53
C LEU A 142 14.40 4.88 -4.03
N VAL A 143 13.26 5.23 -3.44
CA VAL A 143 13.13 5.55 -2.01
C VAL A 143 12.59 4.37 -1.23
N MET A 144 11.49 3.78 -1.70
CA MET A 144 10.82 2.65 -1.06
C MET A 144 10.28 1.69 -2.12
N SER A 145 10.21 0.40 -1.80
CA SER A 145 9.44 -0.55 -2.61
C SER A 145 8.42 -1.28 -1.75
N VAL A 146 7.25 -1.56 -2.33
CA VAL A 146 6.19 -2.35 -1.73
C VAL A 146 5.96 -3.58 -2.59
N ILE A 147 5.90 -4.75 -1.96
CA ILE A 147 5.66 -6.03 -2.61
C ILE A 147 4.52 -6.75 -1.88
N ILE A 148 3.63 -7.38 -2.62
CA ILE A 148 2.57 -8.25 -2.13
C ILE A 148 2.79 -9.64 -2.71
N ASP A 149 2.64 -10.66 -1.87
CA ASP A 149 2.82 -12.06 -2.25
C ASP A 149 1.78 -12.55 -3.27
N ASP A 150 2.03 -13.72 -3.87
CA ASP A 150 1.11 -14.32 -4.85
C ASP A 150 -0.25 -14.68 -4.25
N GLN A 151 -0.32 -14.89 -2.93
CA GLN A 151 -1.58 -15.14 -2.23
C GLN A 151 -2.38 -13.86 -1.99
N GLN A 152 -1.79 -12.68 -2.20
CA GLN A 152 -2.38 -11.37 -1.94
C GLN A 152 -2.72 -11.16 -0.45
N ILE A 153 -2.00 -11.86 0.43
CA ILE A 153 -2.23 -11.90 1.87
C ILE A 153 -1.17 -11.09 2.60
N ASN A 154 0.10 -11.38 2.32
CA ASN A 154 1.24 -10.76 2.99
C ASN A 154 1.94 -9.78 2.06
N GLY A 155 2.76 -8.93 2.65
CA GLY A 155 3.54 -7.98 1.91
C GLY A 155 4.84 -7.61 2.60
N MET A 156 5.63 -6.82 1.89
CA MET A 156 6.92 -6.35 2.35
C MET A 156 7.09 -4.90 1.93
N ILE A 157 7.55 -4.08 2.87
CA ILE A 157 7.91 -2.68 2.66
C ILE A 157 9.42 -2.59 2.87
N CYS A 158 10.14 -2.16 1.84
CA CYS A 158 11.60 -2.00 1.88
C CYS A 158 11.97 -0.54 1.69
N LEU A 159 12.71 0.05 2.62
CA LEU A 159 13.30 1.39 2.46
C LEU A 159 14.72 1.26 1.89
N TRP A 160 15.02 2.02 0.84
CA TRP A 160 16.29 1.93 0.09
C TRP A 160 17.24 3.10 0.35
N LYS A 161 16.75 4.17 1.00
CA LYS A 161 17.55 5.26 1.55
C LYS A 161 17.89 4.96 3.01
N SER A 162 19.17 5.13 3.38
CA SER A 162 19.67 5.00 4.75
C SER A 162 19.79 6.36 5.43
N GLY A 163 19.82 6.38 6.78
CA GLY A 163 20.07 7.60 7.56
C GLY A 163 18.90 8.58 7.52
N LEU A 164 17.69 8.09 7.27
CA LEU A 164 16.48 8.87 7.36
C LEU A 164 16.19 9.18 8.84
N ALA A 165 15.63 10.37 9.09
CA ALA A 165 15.10 10.67 10.41
C ALA A 165 13.91 9.73 10.72
N MET A 166 13.70 9.40 11.99
CA MET A 166 12.70 8.43 12.42
C MET A 166 11.29 8.80 11.95
N GLU A 167 10.98 10.09 11.93
CA GLU A 167 9.69 10.65 11.49
C GLU A 167 9.49 10.45 9.98
N VAL A 168 10.58 10.55 9.21
CA VAL A 168 10.57 10.30 7.76
C VAL A 168 10.44 8.82 7.45
N GLU A 169 11.09 7.95 8.23
CA GLU A 169 10.91 6.50 8.12
C GLU A 169 9.46 6.10 8.43
N GLU A 170 8.89 6.62 9.52
CA GLU A 170 7.50 6.37 9.89
C GLU A 170 6.53 6.88 8.81
N GLU A 171 6.79 8.07 8.25
CA GLU A 171 6.05 8.59 7.10
C GLU A 171 6.00 7.60 5.95
N LEU A 172 7.18 7.13 5.51
CA LEU A 172 7.30 6.20 4.39
C LEU A 172 6.63 4.86 4.71
N ILE A 173 6.75 4.36 5.94
CA ILE A 173 6.09 3.11 6.37
C ILE A 173 4.57 3.27 6.31
N MET A 174 4.00 4.37 6.81
CA MET A 174 2.56 4.61 6.75
C MET A 174 2.06 4.71 5.30
N VAL A 175 2.82 5.39 4.44
CA VAL A 175 2.55 5.46 3.01
C VAL A 175 2.64 4.07 2.36
N GLY A 176 3.61 3.23 2.73
CA GLY A 176 3.72 1.85 2.28
C GLY A 176 2.54 0.97 2.71
N ILE A 177 2.10 1.08 3.97
CA ILE A 177 0.89 0.41 4.48
C ILE A 177 -0.33 0.82 3.66
N SER A 178 -0.47 2.12 3.38
CA SER A 178 -1.58 2.64 2.60
C SER A 178 -1.64 2.00 1.21
N LYS A 179 -0.49 1.76 0.58
CA LYS A 179 -0.43 1.15 -0.76
C LYS A 179 -0.86 -0.32 -0.75
N ILE A 180 -0.42 -1.08 0.27
CA ILE A 180 -0.85 -2.48 0.45
C ILE A 180 -2.36 -2.54 0.66
N GLU A 181 -2.89 -1.73 1.57
CA GLU A 181 -4.32 -1.74 1.91
C GLU A 181 -5.21 -1.22 0.76
N GLU A 182 -4.74 -0.23 0.01
CA GLU A 182 -5.40 0.26 -1.21
C GLU A 182 -5.53 -0.86 -2.24
N TYR A 183 -4.44 -1.59 -2.54
CA TYR A 183 -4.50 -2.71 -3.48
C TYR A 183 -5.43 -3.81 -2.99
N ARG A 184 -5.36 -4.19 -1.71
CA ARG A 184 -6.27 -5.20 -1.15
C ARG A 184 -7.72 -4.75 -1.21
N ARG A 185 -8.01 -3.45 -1.04
CA ARG A 185 -9.34 -2.89 -1.23
C ARG A 185 -9.80 -3.02 -2.69
N LEU A 186 -8.95 -2.69 -3.65
CA LEU A 186 -9.27 -2.85 -5.08
C LEU A 186 -9.60 -4.30 -5.43
N ILE A 187 -8.82 -5.27 -4.95
CA ILE A 187 -9.07 -6.70 -5.17
C ILE A 187 -10.36 -7.18 -4.51
N ARG A 188 -10.69 -6.71 -3.31
CA ARG A 188 -11.97 -7.04 -2.66
C ARG A 188 -13.14 -6.52 -3.49
N ASN A 189 -13.08 -5.25 -3.90
CA ASN A 189 -14.14 -4.63 -4.69
C ASN A 189 -14.30 -5.30 -6.06
N SER A 190 -13.20 -5.72 -6.70
CA SER A 190 -13.28 -6.46 -7.96
C SER A 190 -13.94 -7.83 -7.78
N LYS A 191 -13.62 -8.57 -6.71
CA LYS A 191 -14.25 -9.88 -6.42
C LYS A 191 -15.76 -9.73 -6.17
N VAL A 192 -16.16 -8.70 -5.42
CA VAL A 192 -17.59 -8.40 -5.18
C VAL A 192 -18.31 -8.04 -6.48
N ALA A 193 -17.71 -7.19 -7.32
CA ALA A 193 -18.27 -6.81 -8.60
C ALA A 193 -18.41 -8.03 -9.55
N THR A 194 -17.40 -8.92 -9.60
CA THR A 194 -17.47 -10.16 -10.37
C THR A 194 -18.58 -11.09 -9.86
N ALA A 195 -18.69 -11.28 -8.54
CA ALA A 195 -19.76 -12.09 -7.95
C ALA A 195 -21.16 -11.51 -8.27
N GLY A 196 -21.32 -10.19 -8.18
CA GLY A 196 -22.56 -9.50 -8.55
C GLY A 196 -22.89 -9.60 -10.04
N ALA A 197 -21.89 -9.52 -10.92
CA ALA A 197 -22.06 -9.71 -12.35
C ALA A 197 -22.45 -11.16 -12.69
N VAL A 198 -21.86 -12.16 -12.04
CA VAL A 198 -22.22 -13.58 -12.20
C VAL A 198 -23.63 -13.85 -11.68
N ALA A 199 -24.03 -13.23 -10.57
CA ALA A 199 -25.39 -13.35 -10.04
C ALA A 199 -26.44 -12.72 -10.97
N ASN A 200 -26.11 -11.59 -11.61
CA ASN A 200 -27.02 -10.87 -12.52
C ASN A 200 -26.94 -11.33 -13.99
N ALA A 201 -25.93 -12.13 -14.35
CA ALA A 201 -25.73 -12.69 -15.68
C ALA A 201 -25.13 -14.11 -15.57
N PRO A 202 -25.90 -15.10 -15.09
CA PRO A 202 -25.41 -16.46 -14.87
C PRO A 202 -24.89 -17.16 -16.13
N TRP A 203 -25.25 -16.66 -17.31
CA TRP A 203 -24.80 -17.14 -18.63
C TRP A 203 -23.35 -16.72 -18.99
N LEU A 204 -22.71 -15.85 -18.19
CA LEU A 204 -21.31 -15.45 -18.36
C LEU A 204 -20.33 -16.27 -17.49
N ALA A 205 -20.82 -17.16 -16.63
CA ALA A 205 -19.99 -18.07 -15.85
C ALA A 205 -19.69 -19.34 -16.65
N VAL A 206 -18.74 -19.26 -17.58
CA VAL A 206 -18.14 -20.41 -18.29
C VAL A 206 -16.63 -20.33 -18.16
#